data_AF-A0A8D8WE19-F1
#
_entry.id   AF-A0A8D8WE19-F1
#
_cell.length_a   1.000
_cell.length_b   1.000
_cell.length_c   1.000
_cell.angle_alpha   90.00
_cell.angle_beta   90.00
_cell.angle_gamma   90.00
#
_symmetry.space_group_name_H-M   'P 1'
#
loop_
_entity.id
_entity.type
_entity.pdbx_description
1 polymer ?
#
loop_
_entity_poly.entity_id
_entity_poly.type
_entity_poly.pdbx_seq_one_letter_code
_entity_poly.pdbx_strand_id
1 'polypeptide(L)'
;MFCHENDLVTLFEEGVLCELVDHCVAHLVLLIGMTNKKTPLILNPTPSEEDTNLSNADRINRFEQDLQYRVSNILLSTLRLIIDHLEDLSLSLLTRIIQHHDVAMLLAHLVDNQAWLNTDEKGNEIKYTDS
;
A
#
# COMPACT_ATOMS: atom_id res chain seq x y z
N MET A 1 7.11 -11.47 -26.81
CA MET A 1 6.03 -10.47 -26.76
C MET A 1 6.19 -9.79 -25.41
N PHE A 2 6.95 -8.71 -25.38
CA PHE A 2 7.23 -7.96 -24.16
C PHE A 2 6.27 -6.78 -24.19
N CYS A 3 5.21 -6.80 -23.36
CA CYS A 3 4.48 -5.58 -23.08
C CYS A 3 5.48 -4.63 -22.41
N HIS A 4 5.71 -3.44 -22.98
CA HIS A 4 6.41 -2.39 -22.24
C HIS A 4 5.49 -1.90 -21.11
N GLU A 5 6.06 -1.40 -20.00
CA GLU A 5 5.26 -0.85 -18.89
C GLU A 5 4.23 0.19 -19.37
N ASN A 6 4.58 0.97 -20.40
CA ASN A 6 3.69 1.93 -21.07
C ASN A 6 2.41 1.30 -21.66
N ASP A 7 2.45 0.02 -22.06
CA ASP A 7 1.29 -0.66 -22.64
C ASP A 7 0.29 -1.09 -21.57
N LEU A 8 0.69 -1.17 -20.29
CA LEU A 8 -0.18 -1.66 -19.23
C LEU A 8 -1.29 -0.67 -18.90
N VAL A 9 -0.97 0.61 -18.82
CA VAL A 9 -1.95 1.66 -18.51
C VAL A 9 -2.90 1.88 -19.67
N THR A 10 -2.40 1.75 -20.91
CA THR A 10 -3.21 1.92 -22.13
C THR A 10 -4.06 0.70 -22.46
N LEU A 11 -3.82 -0.46 -21.83
CA LEU A 11 -4.61 -1.68 -22.00
C LEU A 11 -5.96 -1.63 -21.30
N PHE A 12 -6.08 -0.87 -20.21
CA PHE A 12 -7.30 -0.82 -19.41
C PHE A 12 -8.26 0.27 -19.90
N GLU A 13 -9.56 -0.03 -19.83
CA GLU A 13 -10.59 0.98 -20.05
C GLU A 13 -10.51 2.07 -18.96
N GLU A 14 -10.81 3.31 -19.33
CA GLU A 14 -10.72 4.47 -18.43
C GLU A 14 -11.54 4.30 -17.13
N GLY A 15 -12.72 3.66 -17.23
CA GLY A 15 -13.56 3.37 -16.05
C GLY A 15 -12.87 2.43 -15.07
N VAL A 16 -12.20 1.39 -15.58
CA VAL A 16 -11.44 0.43 -14.77
C VAL A 16 -10.25 1.10 -14.09
N LEU A 17 -9.55 1.99 -14.80
CA LEU A 17 -8.46 2.78 -14.22
C LEU A 17 -8.96 3.71 -13.10
N CYS A 18 -10.13 4.33 -13.28
CA CYS A 18 -10.73 5.16 -12.23
C CYS A 18 -11.03 4.36 -10.96
N GLU A 19 -11.66 3.18 -11.12
CA GLU A 19 -11.94 2.29 -9.99
C GLU A 19 -10.66 1.77 -9.33
N LEU A 20 -9.63 1.47 -10.13
CA LEU A 20 -8.32 1.06 -9.61
C LEU A 20 -7.66 2.16 -8.79
N VAL A 21 -7.69 3.41 -9.27
CA VAL A 21 -7.17 4.57 -8.52
C VAL A 21 -7.94 4.76 -7.22
N ASP A 22 -9.28 4.73 -7.26
CA ASP A 22 -10.12 4.84 -6.06
C ASP A 22 -9.76 3.75 -5.03
N HIS A 23 -9.56 2.52 -5.51
CA HIS A 23 -9.17 1.40 -4.67
C HIS A 23 -7.78 1.57 -4.07
N CYS A 24 -6.79 2.00 -4.88
CA CYS A 24 -5.45 2.31 -4.38
C CYS A 24 -5.48 3.38 -3.28
N VAL A 25 -6.22 4.47 -3.51
CA VAL A 25 -6.38 5.56 -2.55
C VAL A 25 -7.00 5.08 -1.24
N ALA A 26 -8.07 4.27 -1.29
CA ALA A 26 -8.69 3.72 -0.10
C ALA A 26 -7.69 2.90 0.74
N HIS A 27 -6.86 2.09 0.09
CA HIS A 27 -5.82 1.30 0.76
C HIS A 27 -4.66 2.14 1.29
N LEU A 28 -4.29 3.24 0.61
CA LEU A 28 -3.28 4.17 1.10
C LEU A 28 -3.73 4.87 2.38
N VAL A 29 -5.01 5.27 2.47
CA VAL A 29 -5.58 5.83 3.71
C VAL A 29 -5.56 4.80 4.84
N LEU A 30 -5.88 3.53 4.54
CA LEU A 30 -5.77 2.44 5.52
C LEU A 30 -4.32 2.25 5.98
N LEU A 31 -3.36 2.28 5.05
CA LEU A 31 -1.93 2.16 5.35
C LEU A 31 -1.46 3.28 6.29
N ILE A 32 -1.81 4.54 6.00
CA ILE A 32 -1.51 5.69 6.88
C ILE A 32 -2.10 5.46 8.28
N GLY A 33 -3.35 4.99 8.37
CA GLY A 33 -4.01 4.69 9.63
C GLY A 33 -3.32 3.58 10.43
N MET A 34 -2.76 2.58 9.76
CA MET A 34 -1.99 1.50 10.38
C MET A 34 -0.62 1.99 10.89
N THR A 35 0.10 2.76 10.08
CA THR A 35 1.40 3.33 10.47
C THR A 35 1.27 4.25 11.69
N ASN A 36 0.22 5.06 11.76
CA ASN A 36 -0.04 5.95 12.89
C ASN A 36 -0.26 5.20 14.21
N LYS A 37 -0.77 3.97 14.17
CA LYS A 37 -1.02 3.17 15.38
C LYS A 37 0.26 2.54 15.94
N LYS A 38 1.40 2.61 15.22
CA LYS A 38 2.68 1.98 15.59
C LYS A 38 2.52 0.55 16.11
N THR A 39 1.54 -0.18 15.59
CA THR A 39 1.42 -1.60 15.91
C THR A 39 2.63 -2.26 15.27
N PRO A 40 3.48 -2.98 16.02
CA PRO A 40 4.59 -3.71 15.41
C PRO A 40 4.00 -4.71 14.43
N LEU A 41 4.16 -4.45 13.12
CA LEU A 41 3.77 -5.42 12.10
C LEU A 41 4.99 -6.30 11.91
N ILE A 42 4.83 -7.58 12.26
CA ILE A 42 5.87 -8.58 12.09
C ILE A 42 5.94 -8.92 10.61
N LEU A 43 6.75 -8.16 9.89
CA LEU A 43 7.10 -8.45 8.51
C LEU A 43 8.00 -9.69 8.51
N ASN A 44 7.41 -10.81 8.07
CA ASN A 44 7.95 -12.17 8.16
C ASN A 44 7.80 -12.77 9.57
N PRO A 45 6.70 -13.48 9.85
CA PRO A 45 6.55 -14.22 11.09
C PRO A 45 7.53 -15.39 11.06
N THR A 46 8.74 -15.19 11.54
CA THR A 46 9.42 -16.30 12.22
C THR A 46 8.56 -16.60 13.44
N PRO A 47 8.09 -17.85 13.63
CA PRO A 47 7.29 -18.19 14.81
C PRO A 47 8.11 -17.86 16.05
N SER A 48 7.78 -16.74 16.69
CA SER A 48 8.41 -16.32 17.94
C SER A 48 7.80 -17.13 19.08
N GLU A 49 8.51 -17.28 20.19
CA GLU A 49 8.01 -18.02 21.36
C GLU A 49 6.72 -17.37 21.94
N GLU A 50 6.43 -16.12 21.58
CA GLU A 50 5.22 -15.39 21.96
C GLU A 50 3.96 -15.81 21.16
N ASP A 51 4.12 -16.30 19.92
CA ASP A 51 3.00 -16.80 19.10
C ASP A 51 2.29 -18.01 19.72
N THR A 52 2.99 -18.76 20.57
CA THR A 52 2.44 -19.89 21.32
C THR A 52 1.47 -19.49 22.43
N ASN A 53 1.50 -18.22 22.89
CA ASN A 53 0.64 -17.72 23.97
C ASN A 53 -0.57 -16.91 23.45
N LEU A 54 -0.66 -16.65 22.15
CA LEU A 54 -1.77 -15.89 21.57
C LEU A 54 -3.01 -16.77 21.35
N SER A 55 -4.19 -16.21 21.62
CA SER A 55 -5.45 -16.83 21.22
C SER A 55 -5.51 -16.97 19.71
N ASN A 56 -6.19 -18.01 19.21
CA ASN A 56 -6.43 -18.17 17.77
C ASN A 56 -7.07 -16.94 17.14
N ALA A 57 -7.93 -16.23 17.87
CA ALA A 57 -8.55 -14.98 17.40
C ALA A 57 -7.52 -13.87 17.19
N ASP A 58 -6.57 -13.72 18.11
CA ASP A 58 -5.52 -12.70 18.01
C ASP A 58 -4.52 -13.01 16.89
N ARG A 59 -4.21 -14.29 16.68
CA ARG A 59 -3.39 -14.75 15.55
C ARG A 59 -4.02 -14.43 14.20
N ILE A 60 -5.33 -14.64 14.06
CA ILE A 60 -6.08 -14.29 12.85
C ILE A 60 -6.07 -12.77 12.63
N ASN A 61 -6.32 -11.99 13.68
CA ASN A 61 -6.32 -10.53 13.59
C ASN A 61 -4.94 -9.99 13.15
N ARG A 62 -3.85 -10.51 13.75
CA ARG A 62 -2.47 -10.16 13.35
C ARG A 62 -2.20 -10.50 11.89
N PHE A 63 -2.62 -11.70 11.44
CA PHE A 63 -2.45 -12.12 10.05
C PHE A 63 -3.22 -11.22 9.08
N GLU A 64 -4.44 -10.84 9.42
CA GLU A 64 -5.26 -9.91 8.63
C GLU A 64 -4.58 -8.54 8.50
N GLN A 65 -4.02 -8.02 9.59
CA GLN A 65 -3.27 -6.76 9.57
C GLN A 65 -2.01 -6.85 8.69
N ASP A 66 -1.23 -7.92 8.80
CA ASP A 66 -0.04 -8.13 7.95
C ASP A 66 -0.43 -8.21 6.46
N LEU A 67 -1.47 -9.00 6.14
CA LEU A 67 -1.95 -9.13 4.78
C LEU A 67 -2.43 -7.80 4.21
N GLN A 68 -3.21 -7.04 4.99
CA GLN A 68 -3.72 -5.75 4.56
C GLN A 68 -2.60 -4.73 4.35
N TYR A 69 -1.55 -4.77 5.18
CA TYR A 69 -0.36 -3.95 5.00
C TYR A 69 0.40 -4.31 3.71
N ARG A 70 0.62 -5.60 3.42
CA ARG A 70 1.24 -6.06 2.17
C ARG A 70 0.46 -5.62 0.94
N VAL A 71 -0.86 -5.86 0.94
CA VAL A 71 -1.73 -5.46 -0.17
C VAL A 71 -1.67 -3.95 -0.39
N SER A 72 -1.67 -3.16 0.69
CA SER A 72 -1.60 -1.70 0.57
C SER A 72 -0.27 -1.21 0.02
N ASN A 73 0.86 -1.87 0.32
CA ASN A 73 2.16 -1.57 -0.28
C ASN A 73 2.21 -1.95 -1.78
N ILE A 74 1.59 -3.05 -2.18
CA ILE A 74 1.46 -3.41 -3.60
C ILE A 74 0.64 -2.35 -4.33
N LEU A 75 -0.48 -1.91 -3.75
CA LEU A 75 -1.33 -0.87 -4.33
C LEU A 75 -0.65 0.50 -4.39
N LEU A 76 0.24 0.82 -3.44
CA LEU A 76 1.10 2.00 -3.53
C LEU A 76 2.01 1.93 -4.77
N SER A 77 2.64 0.78 -5.00
CA SER A 77 3.46 0.55 -6.20
C SER A 77 2.64 0.62 -7.48
N THR A 78 1.42 0.06 -7.49
CA THR A 78 0.48 0.16 -8.62
C THR A 78 0.08 1.60 -8.89
N LEU A 79 -0.25 2.37 -7.85
CA LEU A 79 -0.60 3.79 -8.01
C LEU A 79 0.59 4.58 -8.57
N ARG A 80 1.80 4.30 -8.09
CA ARG A 80 3.01 4.89 -8.65
C ARG A 80 3.16 4.58 -10.14
N LEU A 81 2.95 3.33 -10.57
CA LEU A 81 2.98 2.97 -11.99
C LEU A 81 1.98 3.80 -12.80
N ILE A 82 0.76 3.98 -12.30
CA ILE A 82 -0.25 4.83 -12.97
C ILE A 82 0.24 6.29 -13.06
N ILE A 83 0.84 6.81 -11.99
CA ILE A 83 1.36 8.18 -11.91
C ILE A 83 2.58 8.38 -12.82
N ASP A 84 3.44 7.37 -12.97
CA ASP A 84 4.62 7.45 -13.85
C ASP A 84 4.21 7.60 -15.33
N HIS A 85 2.95 7.29 -15.68
CA HIS A 85 2.35 7.46 -17.00
C HIS A 85 1.28 8.57 -17.07
N LEU A 86 1.32 9.58 -16.19
CA LEU A 86 0.35 10.69 -16.15
C LEU A 86 0.11 11.37 -17.52
N GLU A 87 1.13 11.45 -18.37
CA GLU A 87 1.05 12.09 -19.69
C GLU A 87 0.12 11.35 -20.67
N ASP A 88 -0.05 10.04 -20.48
CA ASP A 88 -0.89 9.17 -21.31
C ASP A 88 -2.33 9.02 -20.74
N LEU A 89 -2.61 9.59 -19.57
CA LEU A 89 -3.90 9.47 -18.91
C LEU A 89 -4.93 10.46 -19.45
N SER A 90 -6.21 10.07 -19.36
CA SER A 90 -7.31 10.98 -19.64
C SER A 90 -7.38 12.12 -18.62
N LEU A 91 -7.95 13.26 -19.04
CA LEU A 91 -8.15 14.41 -18.16
C LEU A 91 -9.05 14.09 -16.95
N SER A 92 -10.02 13.18 -17.12
CA SER A 92 -10.91 12.74 -16.05
C SER A 92 -10.12 12.04 -14.93
N LEU A 93 -9.26 11.09 -15.31
CA LEU A 93 -8.43 10.34 -14.37
C LEU A 93 -7.40 11.25 -13.68
N LEU A 94 -6.79 12.15 -14.45
CA LEU A 94 -5.87 13.16 -13.92
C LEU A 94 -6.56 14.04 -12.86
N THR A 95 -7.77 14.52 -13.16
CA THR A 95 -8.57 15.35 -12.24
C THR A 95 -8.92 14.57 -10.98
N ARG A 96 -9.24 13.27 -11.10
CA ARG A 96 -9.55 12.42 -9.95
C ARG A 96 -8.33 12.20 -9.04
N ILE A 97 -7.15 11.94 -9.61
CA ILE A 97 -5.90 11.78 -8.86
C ILE A 97 -5.55 13.08 -8.12
N ILE A 98 -5.59 14.22 -8.81
CA ILE A 98 -5.09 15.49 -8.27
C ILE A 98 -6.14 16.18 -7.38
N GLN A 99 -7.37 16.32 -7.86
CA GLN A 99 -8.38 17.16 -7.21
C GLN A 99 -9.32 16.38 -6.29
N HIS A 100 -9.73 15.17 -6.69
CA HIS A 100 -10.71 14.42 -5.89
C HIS A 100 -10.05 13.72 -4.69
N HIS A 101 -8.90 13.08 -4.91
CA HIS A 101 -8.23 12.29 -3.88
C HIS A 101 -7.04 12.95 -3.22
N ASP A 102 -6.56 14.08 -3.77
CA ASP A 102 -5.35 14.78 -3.31
C ASP A 102 -4.19 13.80 -3.07
N VAL A 103 -3.91 12.98 -4.09
CA VAL A 103 -2.93 11.88 -3.99
C VAL A 103 -1.55 12.40 -3.58
N ALA A 104 -1.18 13.61 -3.99
CA ALA A 104 0.07 14.23 -3.58
C ALA A 104 0.15 14.42 -2.05
N MET A 105 -0.92 14.88 -1.41
CA MET A 105 -0.99 15.02 0.04
C MET A 105 -0.94 13.66 0.76
N LEU A 106 -1.60 12.63 0.21
CA LEU A 106 -1.55 11.27 0.77
C LEU A 106 -0.13 10.69 0.71
N LEU A 107 0.56 10.86 -0.42
CA LEU A 107 1.94 10.40 -0.58
C LEU A 107 2.90 11.14 0.36
N ALA A 108 2.72 12.45 0.56
CA ALA A 108 3.50 13.21 1.55
C ALA A 108 3.33 12.65 2.97
N HIS A 109 2.09 12.36 3.39
CA HIS A 109 1.83 11.75 4.70
C HIS A 109 2.48 10.36 4.86
N LEU A 110 2.53 9.56 3.79
CA LEU A 110 3.20 8.26 3.82
C LEU A 110 4.72 8.40 3.97
N VAL A 111 5.29 9.42 3.33
CA VAL A 111 6.72 9.72 3.44
C VAL A 111 7.07 10.20 4.85
N ASP A 112 6.27 11.10 5.42
CA ASP A 112 6.48 11.63 6.76
C ASP A 112 6.35 10.53 7.83
N ASN A 113 5.38 9.64 7.67
CA ASN A 113 5.17 8.52 8.58
C ASN A 113 6.10 7.33 8.32
N GLN A 114 6.93 7.40 7.27
CA GLN A 114 7.84 6.33 6.84
C GLN A 114 7.15 4.97 6.79
N ALA A 115 6.06 4.87 6.03
CA ALA A 115 5.18 3.70 6.04
C ALA A 115 5.89 2.37 5.74
N TRP A 116 7.07 2.40 5.12
CA TRP A 116 7.95 1.24 4.83
C TRP A 116 8.92 0.86 5.95
N LEU A 117 8.94 1.59 7.08
CA LEU A 117 9.68 1.24 8.27
C LEU A 117 8.71 0.69 9.31
N ASN A 118 9.05 -0.46 9.86
CA ASN A 118 8.37 -1.04 11.00
C ASN A 118 9.38 -1.32 12.11
N THR A 119 8.90 -1.61 13.30
CA THR A 119 9.73 -2.06 14.40
C THR A 119 9.48 -3.54 14.66
N ASP A 120 10.54 -4.32 14.69
CA ASP A 120 10.53 -5.70 15.18
C ASP A 120 10.10 -5.74 16.66
N GLU A 121 9.75 -6.92 17.17
CA GLU A 121 9.40 -7.18 18.58
C GLU A 121 10.49 -6.66 19.55
N LYS A 122 11.74 -6.56 19.07
CA LYS A 122 12.91 -6.07 19.81
C LYS A 122 13.13 -4.55 19.72
N GLY A 123 12.25 -3.83 19.02
CA GLY A 123 12.35 -2.38 18.79
C GLY A 123 13.38 -1.98 17.72
N ASN A 124 13.87 -2.94 16.94
CA ASN A 124 14.77 -2.65 15.81
C ASN A 124 13.97 -2.23 14.59
N GLU A 125 14.43 -1.20 13.88
CA GLU A 125 13.81 -0.79 12.62
C GLU A 125 14.05 -1.82 11.52
N ILE A 126 12.96 -2.36 10.97
CA ILE A 126 12.94 -3.26 9.83
C ILE A 126 12.28 -2.55 8.65
N LYS A 127 12.94 -2.57 7.50
CA LYS A 127 12.41 -2.02 6.27
C LYS A 127 11.56 -3.07 5.55
N TYR A 128 10.39 -2.67 5.06
CA TYR A 128 9.59 -3.50 4.17
C TYR A 128 10.37 -3.83 2.89
N THR A 129 10.46 -5.13 2.58
CA THR A 129 11.02 -5.66 1.34
C THR A 129 10.02 -6.61 0.71
N ASP A 130 9.51 -6.24 -0.47
CA ASP A 130 8.72 -7.14 -1.31
C ASP A 130 9.63 -8.27 -1.80
N SER A 131 9.40 -9.49 -1.32
CA SER A 131 10.26 -10.67 -1.57
C SER A 131 9.52 -11.70 -2.40
#